data_AF-A0A932K5Z6-F1
#
_entry.id   AF-A0A932K5Z6-F1
#
_cell.length_a   1.000
_cell.length_b   1.000
_cell.length_c   1.000
_cell.angle_alpha   90.00
_cell.angle_beta   90.00
_cell.angle_gamma   90.00
#
_symmetry.space_group_name_H-M   'P 1'
#
loop_
_entity.id
_entity.type
_entity.pdbx_description
1 polymer ?
#
loop_
_entity_poly.entity_id
_entity_poly.type
_entity_poly.pdbx_seq_one_letter_code
_entity_poly.pdbx_strand_id
1 'polypeptide(L)'
;MLREKGRLREGDVRVFWTSPGYSHCCFTAHRELEEAVAQQITATFTAMRTDNPDHREVLELEGCKGFVPGTAAGYDLLETAAEEEGLI
;
A
#
# COMPACT_ATOMS: atom_id res chain seq x y z
N MET A 1 2.25 -16.04 -9.59
CA MET A 1 3.66 -16.04 -9.12
C MET A 1 4.46 -17.21 -9.70
N LEU A 2 5.79 -17.15 -9.75
CA LEU A 2 6.70 -18.16 -10.35
C LEU A 2 6.41 -19.64 -9.97
N ARG A 3 5.83 -19.88 -8.78
CA ARG A 3 5.34 -21.20 -8.33
C ARG A 3 4.17 -21.73 -9.16
N GLU A 4 3.19 -20.88 -9.51
CA GLU A 4 2.00 -21.27 -10.30
C GLU A 4 2.35 -21.67 -11.74
N LYS A 5 3.49 -21.20 -12.26
CA LYS A 5 4.01 -21.59 -13.57
C LYS A 5 4.85 -22.88 -13.54
N GLY A 6 4.90 -23.59 -12.40
CA GLY A 6 5.67 -24.84 -12.23
C GLY A 6 7.19 -24.66 -12.26
N ARG A 7 7.69 -23.41 -12.19
CA ARG A 7 9.12 -23.08 -12.32
C ARG A 7 9.87 -23.05 -10.99
N LEU A 8 9.16 -23.18 -9.87
CA LEU A 8 9.69 -23.24 -8.51
C LEU A 8 8.89 -24.27 -7.72
N ARG A 9 9.56 -25.30 -7.19
CA ARG A 9 8.97 -26.29 -6.30
C ARG A 9 8.98 -25.79 -4.86
N GLU A 10 8.17 -26.41 -4.03
CA GLU A 10 8.23 -26.20 -2.60
C GLU A 10 9.61 -26.62 -2.06
N GLY A 11 10.22 -25.78 -1.23
CA GLY A 11 11.58 -25.99 -0.71
C GLY A 11 12.72 -25.50 -1.61
N ASP A 12 12.48 -25.18 -2.88
CA ASP A 12 13.54 -24.60 -3.76
C ASP A 12 13.99 -23.20 -3.29
N VAL A 13 13.17 -22.52 -2.49
CA VAL A 13 13.48 -21.21 -1.90
C VAL A 13 13.06 -21.14 -0.43
N ARG A 14 13.83 -20.39 0.36
CA ARG A 14 13.51 -20.02 1.74
C ARG A 14 13.67 -18.52 1.93
N VAL A 15 12.90 -17.95 2.86
CA VAL A 15 13.18 -16.60 3.36
C VAL A 15 14.49 -16.65 4.14
N PHE A 16 15.47 -15.83 3.77
CA PHE A 16 16.74 -15.71 4.50
C PHE A 16 16.80 -14.45 5.36
N TRP A 17 16.03 -13.43 4.99
CA TRP A 17 15.88 -12.18 5.74
C TRP A 17 14.56 -11.51 5.35
N THR A 18 13.98 -10.78 6.30
CA THR A 18 12.79 -9.94 6.14
C THR A 18 13.11 -8.57 6.70
N SER A 19 12.77 -7.51 5.96
CA SER A 19 12.97 -6.15 6.44
C SER A 19 12.07 -5.86 7.66
N PRO A 20 12.42 -4.83 8.46
CA PRO A 20 11.42 -4.18 9.30
C PRO A 20 10.21 -3.75 8.49
N GLY A 21 9.06 -3.63 9.15
CA GLY A 21 7.86 -3.07 8.54
C GLY A 21 8.07 -1.59 8.22
N TYR A 22 7.61 -1.17 7.05
CA TYR A 22 7.55 0.22 6.62
C TYR A 22 6.19 0.47 5.96
N SER A 23 5.79 1.74 5.86
CA SER A 23 4.54 2.12 5.22
C SER A 23 4.65 1.94 3.71
N HIS A 24 3.66 1.25 3.13
CA HIS A 24 3.60 0.93 1.70
C HIS A 24 2.95 2.09 0.90
N CYS A 25 2.42 1.83 -0.29
CA CYS A 25 1.66 2.77 -1.12
C CYS A 25 0.63 3.59 -0.32
N CYS A 26 0.60 4.91 -0.58
CA CYS A 26 -0.44 5.82 -0.13
C CYS A 26 -1.02 6.60 -1.32
N PHE A 27 -2.27 7.03 -1.15
CA PHE A 27 -2.86 8.04 -2.03
C PHE A 27 -2.30 9.41 -1.63
N THR A 28 -1.81 10.15 -2.61
CA THR A 28 -1.32 11.52 -2.44
C THR A 28 -2.15 12.47 -3.30
N ALA A 29 -2.26 13.71 -2.86
CA ALA A 29 -2.97 14.76 -3.57
C ALA A 29 -2.08 16.00 -3.69
N HIS A 30 -2.35 16.84 -4.69
CA HIS A 30 -1.66 18.10 -4.84
C HIS A 30 -1.96 19.03 -3.66
N ARG A 31 -0.97 19.81 -3.23
CA ARG A 31 -1.07 20.72 -2.06
C ARG A 31 -2.14 21.81 -2.19
N GLU A 32 -2.62 22.08 -3.40
CA GLU A 32 -3.64 23.09 -3.69
C GLU A 32 -5.05 22.51 -3.83
N LEU A 33 -5.21 21.19 -3.62
CA LEU A 33 -6.54 20.58 -3.57
C LEU A 33 -7.35 21.22 -2.44
N GLU A 34 -8.60 21.56 -2.72
CA GLU A 34 -9.50 22.12 -1.70
C GLU A 34 -9.69 21.12 -0.54
N GLU A 35 -9.52 21.60 0.69
CA GLU A 35 -9.57 20.78 1.90
C GLU A 35 -10.90 19.99 2.03
N ALA A 36 -12.03 20.62 1.70
CA ALA A 36 -13.33 19.96 1.74
C ALA A 36 -13.40 18.77 0.77
N VAL A 37 -12.81 18.90 -0.41
CA VAL A 37 -12.73 17.83 -1.40
C VAL A 37 -11.81 16.72 -0.92
N ALA A 38 -10.64 17.07 -0.37
CA ALA A 38 -9.70 16.09 0.20
C ALA A 38 -10.33 15.25 1.31
N GLN A 39 -11.09 15.89 2.21
CA GLN A 39 -11.83 15.22 3.28
C GLN A 39 -12.94 14.31 2.73
N GLN A 40 -13.69 14.76 1.73
CA GLN A 40 -14.74 13.96 1.10
C GLN A 40 -14.19 12.71 0.41
N ILE A 41 -13.06 12.84 -0.29
CA ILE A 41 -12.36 11.71 -0.93
C ILE A 41 -11.89 10.73 0.15
N THR A 42 -11.22 11.22 1.19
CA THR A 42 -10.72 10.40 2.30
C THR A 42 -11.85 9.62 2.97
N ALA A 43 -12.97 10.28 3.27
CA ALA A 43 -14.14 9.65 3.86
C ALA A 43 -14.73 8.57 2.93
N THR A 44 -14.75 8.81 1.62
CA THR A 44 -15.28 7.86 0.63
C THR A 44 -14.43 6.59 0.56
N PHE A 45 -13.10 6.72 0.49
CA PHE A 45 -12.18 5.59 0.43
C PHE A 45 -12.23 4.77 1.72
N THR A 46 -12.18 5.43 2.88
CA THR A 46 -12.18 4.74 4.18
C THR A 46 -13.53 4.11 4.54
N ALA A 47 -14.61 4.48 3.87
CA ALA A 47 -15.93 3.85 4.01
C ALA A 47 -16.14 2.62 3.12
N MET A 48 -15.18 2.27 2.25
CA MET A 48 -15.30 1.07 1.40
C MET A 48 -15.33 -0.22 2.22
N ARG A 49 -16.12 -1.19 1.76
CA ARG A 49 -16.37 -2.46 2.47
C ARG A 49 -16.45 -3.62 1.50
N THR A 50 -15.82 -4.73 1.85
CA THR A 50 -15.75 -5.95 1.01
C THR A 50 -17.10 -6.65 0.81
N ASP A 51 -18.13 -6.31 1.58
CA ASP A 51 -19.49 -6.83 1.43
C ASP A 51 -20.32 -6.07 0.39
N ASN A 52 -19.88 -4.88 -0.02
CA ASN A 52 -20.43 -4.19 -1.18
C ASN A 52 -19.71 -4.70 -2.45
N PRO A 53 -20.43 -5.28 -3.45
CA PRO A 53 -19.83 -5.82 -4.67
C PRO A 53 -18.95 -4.83 -5.43
N ASP A 54 -19.36 -3.56 -5.54
CA ASP A 54 -18.62 -2.54 -6.29
C ASP A 54 -17.33 -2.15 -5.56
N HIS A 55 -17.39 -2.04 -4.23
CA HIS A 55 -16.21 -1.78 -3.41
C HIS A 55 -15.26 -2.98 -3.42
N ARG A 56 -15.81 -4.20 -3.41
CA ARG A 56 -15.04 -5.44 -3.37
C ARG A 56 -14.13 -5.57 -4.59
N GLU A 57 -14.62 -5.25 -5.78
CA GLU A 57 -13.80 -5.26 -7.00
C GLU A 57 -12.58 -4.36 -6.85
N VAL A 58 -12.77 -3.12 -6.38
CA VAL A 58 -11.67 -2.16 -6.14
C VAL A 58 -10.69 -2.70 -5.09
N LEU A 59 -11.19 -3.20 -3.96
CA LEU A 59 -10.34 -3.70 -2.87
C LEU A 59 -9.57 -4.97 -3.26
N GLU A 60 -10.16 -5.85 -4.07
CA GLU A 60 -9.49 -7.05 -4.59
C GLU A 60 -8.38 -6.70 -5.58
N LEU A 61 -8.59 -5.69 -6.44
CA LEU A 61 -7.57 -5.18 -7.36
C LEU A 61 -6.38 -4.57 -6.61
N GLU A 62 -6.66 -3.86 -5.51
CA GLU A 62 -5.63 -3.29 -4.62
C GLU A 62 -5.03 -4.33 -3.66
N GLY A 63 -5.53 -5.57 -3.67
CA GLY A 63 -5.06 -6.64 -2.79
C GLY A 63 -5.26 -6.37 -1.30
N CYS A 64 -6.24 -5.54 -0.93
CA CYS A 64 -6.51 -5.12 0.44
C CYS A 64 -7.95 -5.46 0.89
N LYS A 65 -8.24 -5.24 2.17
CA LYS A 65 -9.58 -5.46 2.75
C LYS A 65 -10.30 -4.17 3.13
N GLY A 66 -9.65 -3.03 2.92
CA GLY A 66 -10.13 -1.70 3.28
C GLY A 66 -8.98 -0.71 3.27
N PHE A 67 -9.33 0.56 3.10
CA PHE A 67 -8.40 1.68 3.20
C PHE A 67 -8.44 2.28 4.61
N VAL A 68 -7.32 2.85 5.03
CA VAL A 68 -7.17 3.54 6.33
C VAL A 68 -6.79 5.00 6.09
N PRO A 69 -7.06 5.92 7.04
CA PRO A 69 -6.60 7.30 6.95
C PRO A 69 -5.09 7.37 6.72
N GLY A 70 -4.67 8.35 5.90
CA GLY A 70 -3.26 8.58 5.62
C GLY A 70 -2.46 8.95 6.87
N THR A 71 -1.21 8.50 6.92
CA THR A 71 -0.25 8.82 7.98
C THR A 71 1.14 8.98 7.39
N ALA A 72 1.96 9.85 7.97
CA ALA A 72 3.38 9.96 7.64
C ALA A 72 4.24 8.93 8.41
N ALA A 73 3.68 8.27 9.42
CA ALA A 73 4.42 7.28 10.20
C ALA A 73 4.82 6.09 9.32
N GLY A 74 6.04 5.59 9.53
CA GLY A 74 6.55 4.40 8.83
C GLY A 74 7.19 4.67 7.47
N TYR A 75 7.26 5.92 7.02
CA TYR A 75 8.05 6.33 5.85
C TYR A 75 9.48 6.76 6.21
N ASP A 76 9.76 7.08 7.48
CA ASP A 76 11.07 7.57 7.93
C ASP A 76 12.21 6.60 7.55
N LEU A 77 11.97 5.29 7.69
CA LEU A 77 12.94 4.25 7.33
C LEU A 77 13.22 4.21 5.81
N LEU A 78 12.22 4.52 4.99
CA LEU A 78 12.39 4.62 3.53
C LEU A 78 13.17 5.89 3.17
N GLU A 79 12.87 7.01 3.83
CA GLU A 79 13.56 8.27 3.62
C GLU A 79 15.05 8.16 3.97
N THR A 80 15.38 7.62 5.15
CA THR A 80 16.78 7.38 5.55
C THR A 80 17.51 6.49 4.54
N ALA A 81 16.89 5.38 4.11
CA ALA A 81 17.50 4.50 3.12
C ALA A 81 17.70 5.19 1.76
N ALA A 82 16.78 6.07 1.35
CA ALA A 82 16.89 6.81 0.11
C ALA A 82 18.03 7.85 0.16
N GLU A 83 18.21 8.53 1.30
CA GLU A 83 19.34 9.45 1.53
C GLU A 83 20.69 8.71 1.49
N GLU A 84 20.79 7.58 2.21
CA GLU A 84 22.02 6.75 2.28
C GLU A 84 22.46 6.25 0.89
N GLU A 85 21.49 5.92 0.03
CA GLU A 85 21.73 5.45 -1.34
C GLU A 85 21.79 6.58 -2.38
N GLY A 86 21.62 7.85 -1.97
CA GLY A 86 21.69 9.01 -2.85
C GLY A 86 20.57 9.09 -3.91
N LEU A 87 19.38 8.62 -3.55
CA LEU A 87 18.18 8.64 -4.41
C LEU A 87 17.37 9.94 -4.26
N ILE A 88 17.60 10.69 -3.19
CA ILE A 88 17.01 12.00 -2.88
C ILE A 88 18.09 12.97 -2.38
#